data_AF-A0A165DRC6-F1
#
_entry.id   AF-A0A165DRC6-F1
#
_cell.length_a   1.000
_cell.length_b   1.000
_cell.length_c   1.000
_cell.angle_alpha   90.00
_cell.angle_beta   90.00
_cell.angle_gamma   90.00
#
_symmetry.space_group_name_H-M   'P 1'
#
loop_
_entity.id
_entity.type
_entity.pdbx_description
1 polymer ?
#
loop_
_entity_poly.entity_id
_entity_poly.type
_entity_poly.pdbx_seq_one_letter_code
_entity_poly.pdbx_strand_id
1 'polypeptide(L)'
;MPLYFLIAKSIQLCLLVYVGLAALYTTRCILSSPYSPLSAPNISRFPTSWARHTAPTSPFAKSSGLPASQDLNTVPLPIDISDALWPASLSPSSSNFRFFTSALVQRLGLASSVAVREETLLAKAFSGALHPTRIIPFYYRANGKVDDGDVTITTLVTANRFRVFRQLVERYQGPISVTIHIPFPAHASLSTLPASHPSVTALQHLHTLYTSSPLFAQYVDVHLALSPFAAAARGRTENEGEGEGGRQFNVWRNVARLFARTEFVMILDVDFAVCTDWRGAVRDAIVRAGVANVSTAQDEGITMDLASGELVQRLRDGNAALVVPAFEYVNLDDGVDQRSFPADKESLLKLTRASPPVITAFHASWAPGHNSTDYPRYDAIAPGSGAVYRASQYQSAYEPYVIVSKRVSWCDERFTGYGANKAACLFEMYLSGVSFYVLADHFLIHQSHTYEEEARREERKYNRRLYADFKEEACLRYIERYAREGTLHTPRGYNVQEECKKIKSVARIAGQLLDRRT
;
A
#
# COMPACT_ATOMS: atom_id res chain seq x y z
N MET A 1 49.09 -33.90 -31.39
CA MET A 1 48.26 -33.90 -30.17
C MET A 1 48.82 -33.19 -28.93
N PRO A 2 50.14 -32.98 -28.69
CA PRO A 2 50.60 -32.36 -27.44
C PRO A 2 50.41 -30.84 -27.35
N LEU A 3 50.37 -30.14 -28.49
CA LEU A 3 50.25 -28.68 -28.52
C LEU A 3 48.87 -28.17 -28.09
N TYR A 4 47.81 -28.88 -28.50
CA TYR A 4 46.42 -28.52 -28.17
C TYR A 4 46.13 -28.68 -26.67
N PHE A 5 46.72 -29.71 -26.05
CA PHE A 5 46.62 -29.94 -24.60
C PHE A 5 47.38 -28.88 -23.80
N LEU A 6 48.53 -28.41 -24.28
CA LEU A 6 49.26 -27.32 -23.66
C LEU A 6 48.46 -26.01 -23.71
N ILE A 7 47.89 -25.68 -24.88
CA ILE A 7 47.09 -24.45 -25.06
C ILE A 7 45.84 -24.48 -24.17
N ALA A 8 45.15 -25.61 -24.08
CA ALA A 8 43.97 -25.75 -23.23
C ALA A 8 44.31 -25.57 -21.74
N LYS A 9 45.43 -26.14 -21.26
CA LYS A 9 45.90 -25.95 -19.88
C LYS A 9 46.31 -24.51 -19.59
N SER A 10 46.96 -23.84 -20.54
CA SER A 10 47.33 -22.43 -20.42
C SER A 10 46.09 -21.52 -20.34
N ILE A 11 45.07 -21.78 -21.16
CA ILE A 11 43.80 -21.03 -21.11
C ILE A 11 43.09 -21.25 -19.78
N GLN A 12 43.05 -22.50 -19.29
CA GLN A 12 42.43 -22.83 -18.00
C GLN A 12 43.16 -22.15 -16.83
N LEU A 13 44.50 -22.09 -16.88
CA LEU A 13 45.29 -21.37 -15.88
C LEU A 13 45.02 -19.86 -15.92
N CYS A 14 44.97 -19.26 -17.11
CA CYS A 14 44.64 -17.83 -17.26
C CYS A 14 43.23 -17.51 -16.75
N LEU A 15 42.26 -18.38 -16.99
CA LEU A 15 40.90 -18.24 -16.46
C LEU A 15 40.86 -18.32 -14.93
N LEU A 16 41.59 -19.27 -14.33
CA LEU A 16 41.68 -19.39 -12.87
C LEU A 16 42.36 -18.18 -12.24
N VAL A 17 43.43 -17.67 -12.85
CA VAL A 17 44.11 -16.45 -12.40
C VAL A 17 43.21 -15.22 -12.53
N TYR A 18 42.49 -15.08 -13.65
CA TYR A 18 41.55 -13.99 -13.85
C TYR A 18 40.42 -14.02 -12.82
N VAL A 19 39.82 -15.20 -12.57
CA VAL A 19 38.77 -15.35 -11.55
C VAL A 19 39.32 -15.06 -10.15
N GLY A 20 40.55 -15.49 -9.84
CA GLY A 20 41.21 -15.18 -8.57
C GLY A 20 41.47 -13.68 -8.39
N LEU A 21 41.96 -12.99 -9.42
CA LEU A 21 42.19 -11.55 -9.40
C LEU A 21 40.87 -10.76 -9.36
N ALA A 22 39.84 -11.19 -10.09
CA ALA A 22 38.51 -10.58 -10.04
C ALA A 22 37.86 -10.77 -8.66
N ALA A 23 38.03 -11.93 -8.03
CA ALA A 23 37.59 -12.17 -6.67
C ALA A 23 38.35 -11.28 -5.68
N LEU A 24 39.67 -11.17 -5.78
CA LEU A 24 40.49 -10.29 -4.92
C LEU A 24 40.15 -8.81 -5.10
N TYR A 25 39.91 -8.37 -6.33
CA TYR A 25 39.52 -7.00 -6.65
C TYR A 25 38.13 -6.65 -6.11
N THR A 26 37.16 -7.56 -6.27
CA THR A 26 35.78 -7.35 -5.79
C THR A 26 35.64 -7.51 -4.28
N THR A 27 36.48 -8.33 -3.64
CA THR A 27 36.39 -8.57 -2.19
C THR A 27 37.18 -7.58 -1.33
N ARG A 28 38.01 -6.70 -1.91
CA ARG A 28 38.88 -5.74 -1.19
C ARG A 28 39.37 -6.34 0.13
N CYS A 29 40.29 -7.31 0.09
CA CYS A 29 40.92 -7.84 1.30
C CYS A 29 41.49 -6.67 2.13
N ILE A 30 40.76 -6.31 3.18
CA ILE A 30 41.15 -5.35 4.20
C ILE A 30 42.27 -6.01 5.00
N LEU A 31 43.52 -5.71 4.67
CA LEU A 31 44.61 -5.81 5.62
C LEU A 31 44.42 -4.66 6.61
N SER A 32 43.72 -4.93 7.72
CA SER A 32 43.60 -4.00 8.84
C SER A 32 44.92 -3.93 9.58
N SER A 33 45.56 -2.75 9.54
CA SER A 33 46.62 -2.37 10.47
C SER A 33 46.02 -2.19 11.88
N PRO A 34 46.63 -2.75 12.96
CA PRO A 34 46.08 -2.67 14.30
C PRO A 34 46.63 -1.42 15.00
N TYR A 35 45.95 -0.29 14.87
CA TYR A 35 46.08 0.79 15.84
C TYR A 35 44.70 1.34 16.16
N SER A 36 44.10 0.76 17.20
CA SER A 36 43.10 1.44 18.03
C SER A 36 43.81 2.12 19.20
N PRO A 37 43.22 3.18 19.76
CA PRO A 37 42.94 3.18 21.19
C PRO A 37 41.41 3.17 21.35
N LEU A 38 40.85 2.06 21.82
CA LEU A 38 40.52 1.86 23.23
C LEU A 38 39.72 3.02 23.83
N SER A 39 38.41 2.95 23.66
CA SER A 39 37.43 3.42 24.64
C SER A 39 36.37 2.33 24.79
N ALA A 40 36.39 1.65 25.93
CA ALA A 40 35.44 0.61 26.31
C ALA A 40 34.02 1.18 26.52
N PRO A 41 32.97 0.35 26.40
CA PRO A 41 31.60 0.82 26.27
C PRO A 41 30.96 1.07 27.64
N ASN A 42 30.18 2.14 27.76
CA ASN A 42 29.13 2.19 28.77
C ASN A 42 27.98 1.31 28.28
N ILE A 43 27.83 0.16 28.92
CA ILE A 43 26.65 -0.70 28.82
C ILE A 43 25.50 0.06 29.50
N SER A 44 24.64 0.67 28.69
CA SER A 44 23.28 1.02 29.09
C SER A 44 22.30 0.16 28.29
N ARG A 45 21.48 -0.59 29.02
CA ARG A 45 20.29 -1.30 28.53
C ARG A 45 19.47 -0.41 27.59
N PHE A 46 18.87 -1.04 26.59
CA PHE A 46 17.91 -0.47 25.62
C PHE A 46 17.24 0.84 26.09
N PRO A 47 17.32 1.90 25.26
CA PRO A 47 16.24 2.85 25.14
C PRO A 47 15.62 2.74 23.75
N THR A 48 14.32 2.52 23.73
CA THR A 48 13.41 3.03 22.72
C THR A 48 13.71 4.51 22.47
N SER A 49 14.43 4.85 21.41
CA SER A 49 14.71 6.24 21.04
C SER A 49 14.44 6.48 19.55
N TRP A 50 13.16 6.68 19.21
CA TRP A 50 12.83 7.71 18.23
C TRP A 50 12.89 9.03 19.00
N ALA A 51 13.80 9.90 18.59
CA ALA A 51 14.13 11.11 19.30
C ALA A 51 12.88 11.97 19.54
N ARG A 52 12.65 12.30 20.82
CA ARG A 52 11.66 13.24 21.30
C ARG A 52 12.22 14.64 21.00
N HIS A 53 11.74 15.29 19.94
CA HIS A 53 12.01 16.72 19.72
C HIS A 53 10.82 17.53 20.23
N THR A 54 11.07 18.31 21.26
CA THR A 54 10.16 19.32 21.80
C THR A 54 9.99 20.44 20.78
N ALA A 55 8.74 20.67 20.33
CA ALA A 55 8.39 21.84 19.53
C ALA A 55 8.51 23.13 20.37
N PRO A 56 8.86 24.27 19.78
CA PRO A 56 8.86 25.55 20.48
C PRO A 56 7.42 25.98 20.77
N THR A 57 7.12 26.21 22.05
CA THR A 57 5.92 26.89 22.51
C THR A 57 5.96 28.35 22.05
N SER A 58 4.94 28.81 21.32
CA SER A 58 4.65 30.24 21.15
C SER A 58 3.19 30.54 21.51
N PRO A 59 2.89 31.74 22.02
CA PRO A 59 1.73 31.99 22.87
C PRO A 59 0.46 32.25 22.06
N PHE A 60 -0.62 31.56 22.43
CA PHE A 60 -1.98 31.83 21.98
C PHE A 60 -2.41 33.24 22.40
N ALA A 61 -2.62 34.13 21.42
CA ALA A 61 -3.41 35.34 21.58
C ALA A 61 -4.88 35.04 21.22
N LYS A 62 -5.81 35.49 22.08
CA LYS A 62 -7.26 35.42 21.89
C LYS A 62 -7.74 36.52 20.93
N SER A 63 -8.58 36.16 19.95
CA SER A 63 -9.63 37.04 19.35
C SER A 63 -10.53 36.17 18.45
N SER A 64 -11.78 35.84 18.82
CA SER A 64 -13.02 36.60 18.63
C SER A 64 -13.34 37.02 17.18
N GLY A 65 -14.40 36.44 16.60
CA GLY A 65 -15.16 36.99 15.47
C GLY A 65 -15.00 36.28 14.12
N LEU A 66 -16.03 35.54 13.69
CA LEU A 66 -16.23 35.11 12.30
C LEU A 66 -16.69 36.31 11.45
N PRO A 67 -16.30 36.36 10.16
CA PRO A 67 -17.32 36.44 9.12
C PRO A 67 -17.07 35.51 7.92
N ALA A 68 -18.13 35.39 7.12
CA ALA A 68 -18.36 34.43 6.05
C ALA A 68 -17.55 34.65 4.75
N SER A 69 -17.43 33.55 3.99
CA SER A 69 -17.08 33.42 2.57
C SER A 69 -15.97 34.33 2.04
N GLN A 70 -14.74 33.81 2.02
CA GLN A 70 -13.64 34.38 1.24
C GLN A 70 -13.16 33.36 0.19
N ASP A 71 -13.04 33.83 -1.04
CA ASP A 71 -12.46 33.13 -2.18
C ASP A 71 -11.04 32.64 -1.86
N LEU A 72 -10.77 31.36 -2.14
CA LEU A 72 -9.51 30.66 -1.86
C LEU A 72 -8.30 31.16 -2.68
N ASN A 73 -8.45 32.20 -3.52
CA ASN A 73 -7.42 32.62 -4.48
C ASN A 73 -6.60 33.84 -4.04
N THR A 74 -6.92 34.51 -2.93
CA THR A 74 -6.21 35.74 -2.54
C THR A 74 -6.12 35.91 -1.02
N VAL A 75 -5.33 35.07 -0.35
CA VAL A 75 -4.79 35.37 0.98
C VAL A 75 -3.27 35.37 0.89
N PRO A 76 -2.59 36.52 1.05
CA PRO A 76 -1.14 36.54 1.17
C PRO A 76 -0.79 36.00 2.56
N LEU A 77 -0.41 34.73 2.62
CA LEU A 77 0.16 34.14 3.81
C LEU A 77 1.64 34.56 3.93
N PRO A 78 2.13 34.90 5.13
CA PRO A 78 3.54 35.14 5.37
C PRO A 78 4.25 33.78 5.39
N ILE A 79 4.42 33.17 4.22
CA ILE A 79 5.36 32.07 4.03
C ILE A 79 6.73 32.75 3.97
N ASP A 80 7.50 32.63 5.04
CA ASP A 80 8.93 32.90 4.95
C ASP A 80 9.52 31.89 3.96
N ILE A 81 9.90 32.40 2.79
CA ILE A 81 10.51 31.64 1.69
C ILE A 81 11.97 31.32 2.03
N SER A 82 12.52 31.89 3.12
CA SER A 82 13.82 31.49 3.61
C SER A 82 13.77 30.03 4.10
N ASP A 83 14.83 29.28 3.85
CA ASP A 83 15.03 27.86 4.22
C ASP A 83 14.86 27.56 5.73
N ALA A 84 14.41 28.52 6.55
CA ALA A 84 14.30 28.44 8.00
C ALA A 84 13.09 27.64 8.52
N LEU A 85 11.97 27.57 7.77
CA LEU A 85 10.78 26.77 8.13
C LEU A 85 10.68 25.44 7.37
N TRP A 86 11.53 25.25 6.36
CA TRP A 86 11.56 24.06 5.53
C TRP A 86 12.70 23.18 6.05
N PRO A 87 12.45 21.93 6.44
CA PRO A 87 13.54 21.11 6.94
C PRO A 87 14.61 21.02 5.84
N ALA A 88 15.85 21.34 6.15
CA ALA A 88 17.02 21.13 5.28
C ALA A 88 17.16 19.67 4.78
N SER A 89 16.26 18.78 5.22
CA SER A 89 16.13 17.35 4.95
C SER A 89 15.21 16.98 3.77
N LEU A 90 14.98 17.87 2.79
CA LEU A 90 14.67 17.36 1.45
C LEU A 90 15.91 16.74 0.79
N SER A 91 17.08 16.70 1.47
CA SER A 91 18.13 15.71 1.26
C SER A 91 17.78 14.39 1.95
N PRO A 92 18.12 13.22 1.38
CA PRO A 92 17.85 11.93 2.01
C PRO A 92 18.40 11.97 3.44
N SER A 93 17.61 11.50 4.39
CA SER A 93 18.08 11.32 5.75
C SER A 93 19.41 10.55 5.68
N SER A 94 20.47 11.12 6.24
CA SER A 94 21.75 10.41 6.38
C SER A 94 21.65 9.29 7.42
N SER A 95 20.44 8.96 7.88
CA SER A 95 20.16 7.88 8.81
C SER A 95 20.46 6.54 8.15
N ASN A 96 21.41 5.85 8.76
CA ASN A 96 21.75 4.48 8.41
C ASN A 96 20.86 3.52 9.19
N PHE A 97 20.17 2.63 8.48
CA PHE A 97 19.55 1.45 9.05
C PHE A 97 20.61 0.40 9.30
N ARG A 98 20.66 -0.16 10.51
CA ARG A 98 21.59 -1.25 10.84
C ARG A 98 20.87 -2.59 10.78
N PHE A 99 21.30 -3.46 9.88
CA PHE A 99 20.83 -4.83 9.79
C PHE A 99 21.83 -5.75 10.48
N PHE A 100 21.36 -6.61 11.37
CA PHE A 100 22.21 -7.62 12.02
C PHE A 100 22.61 -8.69 11.00
N THR A 101 23.89 -9.02 10.98
CA THR A 101 24.39 -10.08 10.11
C THR A 101 23.99 -11.45 10.63
N SER A 102 23.88 -12.44 9.75
CA SER A 102 23.51 -13.80 10.14
C SER A 102 24.52 -14.39 11.13
N ALA A 103 24.07 -15.36 11.93
CA ALA A 103 24.94 -16.06 12.89
C ALA A 103 26.18 -16.67 12.23
N LEU A 104 26.08 -17.08 10.97
CA LEU A 104 27.22 -17.57 10.17
C LEU A 104 28.25 -16.46 9.91
N VAL A 105 27.81 -15.27 9.51
CA VAL A 105 28.68 -14.11 9.26
C VAL A 105 29.34 -13.62 10.56
N GLN A 106 28.60 -13.66 11.67
CA GLN A 106 29.15 -13.33 12.99
C GLN A 106 30.22 -14.35 13.44
N ARG A 107 30.01 -15.64 13.18
CA ARG A 107 31.00 -16.70 13.47
C ARG A 107 32.26 -16.62 12.60
N LEU A 108 32.16 -16.02 11.41
CA LEU A 108 33.29 -15.76 10.51
C LEU A 108 34.08 -14.49 10.90
N GLY A 109 33.77 -13.84 12.02
CA GLY A 109 34.50 -12.66 12.51
C GLY A 109 34.27 -11.38 11.71
N LEU A 110 33.26 -11.35 10.84
CA LEU A 110 32.86 -10.16 10.08
C LEU A 110 31.93 -9.27 10.91
N ALA A 111 31.76 -8.02 10.46
CA ALA A 111 30.98 -6.99 11.17
C ALA A 111 29.60 -7.51 11.63
N SER A 112 29.25 -7.27 12.89
CA SER A 112 28.01 -7.75 13.53
C SER A 112 26.74 -7.10 12.99
N SER A 113 26.88 -5.95 12.31
CA SER A 113 25.81 -5.24 11.65
C SER A 113 26.29 -4.52 10.40
N VAL A 114 25.46 -4.48 9.37
CA VAL A 114 25.69 -3.70 8.15
C VAL A 114 24.81 -2.46 8.19
N ALA A 115 25.43 -1.29 8.03
CA ALA A 115 24.74 -0.01 7.88
C ALA A 115 24.33 0.18 6.42
N VAL A 116 23.04 0.38 6.17
CA VAL A 116 22.47 0.67 4.86
C VAL A 116 21.78 2.02 4.93
N ARG A 117 22.08 2.91 3.98
CA ARG A 117 21.41 4.21 3.91
C ARG A 117 19.93 4.02 3.57
N GLU A 118 19.07 4.85 4.13
CA GLU A 118 17.64 4.84 3.86
C GLU A 118 17.33 4.89 2.35
N GLU A 119 18.00 5.77 1.62
CA GLU A 119 17.86 5.90 0.15
C GLU A 119 18.10 4.57 -0.57
N THR A 120 19.13 3.83 -0.15
CA THR A 120 19.50 2.55 -0.76
C THR A 120 18.49 1.47 -0.40
N LEU A 121 18.03 1.46 0.86
CA LEU A 121 17.00 0.54 1.31
C LEU A 121 15.69 0.73 0.53
N LEU A 122 15.23 1.98 0.38
CA LEU A 122 13.99 2.29 -0.33
C LEU A 122 14.13 2.01 -1.84
N ALA A 123 15.26 2.34 -2.46
CA ALA A 123 15.51 2.01 -3.86
C ALA A 123 15.52 0.49 -4.11
N LYS A 124 15.90 -0.32 -3.11
CA LYS A 124 15.81 -1.78 -3.18
C LYS A 124 14.42 -2.32 -2.83
N ALA A 125 13.70 -1.68 -1.92
CA ALA A 125 12.35 -2.06 -1.55
C ALA A 125 11.37 -1.88 -2.72
N PHE A 126 11.56 -0.81 -3.52
CA PHE A 126 10.71 -0.47 -4.67
C PHE A 126 11.44 -0.67 -6.01
N SER A 127 12.24 -1.73 -6.12
CA SER A 127 13.04 -1.98 -7.32
C SER A 127 12.24 -2.40 -8.55
N GLY A 128 10.95 -2.74 -8.37
CA GLY A 128 10.05 -3.09 -9.46
C GLY A 128 9.38 -1.88 -10.11
N ALA A 129 9.57 -0.68 -9.54
CA ALA A 129 9.05 0.57 -10.09
C ALA A 129 9.59 0.79 -11.52
N LEU A 130 8.67 1.05 -12.46
CA LEU A 130 9.01 1.27 -13.87
C LEU A 130 9.86 2.54 -14.06
N HIS A 131 9.61 3.57 -13.23
CA HIS A 131 10.32 4.83 -13.31
C HIS A 131 10.93 5.23 -11.96
N PRO A 132 12.12 5.87 -11.96
CA PRO A 132 12.73 6.44 -10.77
C PRO A 132 11.74 7.31 -9.98
N THR A 133 11.40 6.86 -8.77
CA THR A 133 10.58 7.61 -7.81
C THR A 133 11.38 7.82 -6.55
N ARG A 134 11.53 9.08 -6.16
CA ARG A 134 12.15 9.39 -4.87
C ARG A 134 11.07 9.44 -3.79
N ILE A 135 11.18 8.55 -2.82
CA ILE A 135 10.25 8.48 -1.69
C ILE A 135 10.81 9.27 -0.51
N ILE A 136 9.99 10.16 0.06
CA ILE A 136 10.28 10.87 1.31
C ILE A 136 9.22 10.43 2.33
N PRO A 137 9.54 9.48 3.21
CA PRO A 137 8.58 9.00 4.19
C PRO A 137 8.38 10.01 5.30
N PHE A 138 7.17 10.06 5.88
CA PHE A 138 6.84 10.88 7.04
C PHE A 138 7.21 12.36 6.84
N TYR A 139 6.99 12.89 5.63
CA TYR A 139 7.10 14.32 5.36
C TYR A 139 6.26 15.14 6.33
N TYR A 140 5.05 14.64 6.60
CA TYR A 140 4.36 14.91 7.85
C TYR A 140 4.15 13.61 8.60
N ARG A 141 4.35 13.64 9.92
CA ARG A 141 4.12 12.50 10.81
C ARG A 141 3.02 12.85 11.79
N ALA A 142 2.04 11.96 11.90
CA ALA A 142 0.97 12.10 12.88
C ALA A 142 1.50 11.94 14.31
N ASN A 143 0.97 12.73 15.24
CA ASN A 143 1.34 12.71 16.66
C ASN A 143 0.36 11.92 17.54
N GLY A 144 -0.80 11.52 17.02
CA GLY A 144 -1.80 10.75 17.75
C GLY A 144 -1.31 9.36 18.08
N LYS A 145 -1.70 8.84 19.25
CA LYS A 145 -1.45 7.45 19.65
C LYS A 145 -2.24 6.51 18.76
N VAL A 146 -1.66 5.34 18.48
CA VAL A 146 -2.26 4.29 17.66
C VAL A 146 -2.14 2.98 18.42
N ASP A 147 -3.25 2.26 18.53
CA ASP A 147 -3.28 0.95 19.17
C ASP A 147 -2.85 -0.14 18.17
N ASP A 148 -2.22 -1.21 18.66
CA ASP A 148 -1.73 -2.30 17.81
C ASP A 148 -2.86 -3.00 17.02
N GLY A 149 -4.06 -3.07 17.61
CA GLY A 149 -5.25 -3.66 16.98
C GLY A 149 -6.04 -2.70 16.09
N ASP A 150 -5.59 -1.45 15.94
CA ASP A 150 -6.26 -0.46 15.10
C ASP A 150 -6.05 -0.76 13.60
N VAL A 151 -6.87 -0.14 12.75
CA VAL A 151 -6.76 -0.27 11.30
C VAL A 151 -6.29 1.06 10.72
N THR A 152 -5.21 1.06 9.94
CA THR A 152 -4.77 2.25 9.21
C THR A 152 -5.37 2.24 7.82
N ILE A 153 -6.04 3.31 7.40
CA ILE A 153 -6.35 3.48 5.97
C ILE A 153 -5.06 3.79 5.23
N THR A 154 -4.72 2.95 4.25
CA THR A 154 -3.67 3.21 3.28
C THR A 154 -4.30 3.72 2.01
N THR A 155 -3.91 4.92 1.58
CA THR A 155 -4.47 5.56 0.39
C THR A 155 -3.40 6.30 -0.40
N LEU A 156 -3.74 6.70 -1.62
CA LEU A 156 -2.91 7.53 -2.48
C LEU A 156 -3.73 8.70 -2.99
N VAL A 157 -3.11 9.87 -3.07
CA VAL A 157 -3.82 11.12 -3.36
C VAL A 157 -2.98 11.99 -4.31
N THR A 158 -3.64 12.50 -5.34
CA THR A 158 -3.13 13.56 -6.22
C THR A 158 -3.70 14.92 -5.81
N ALA A 159 -3.05 16.02 -6.22
CA ALA A 159 -3.40 17.37 -5.75
C ALA A 159 -4.87 17.77 -6.00
N ASN A 160 -5.45 17.35 -7.13
CA ASN A 160 -6.87 17.58 -7.46
C ASN A 160 -7.87 16.89 -6.51
N ARG A 161 -7.41 15.98 -5.66
CA ARG A 161 -8.25 15.22 -4.71
C ARG A 161 -8.13 15.67 -3.25
N PHE A 162 -7.41 16.75 -2.97
CA PHE A 162 -7.22 17.24 -1.60
C PHE A 162 -8.53 17.57 -0.86
N ARG A 163 -9.56 18.07 -1.57
CA ARG A 163 -10.88 18.29 -0.97
C ARG A 163 -11.51 16.99 -0.47
N VAL A 164 -11.50 15.94 -1.29
CA VAL A 164 -12.06 14.63 -0.93
C VAL A 164 -11.23 13.99 0.18
N PHE A 165 -9.90 14.14 0.11
CA PHE A 165 -9.01 13.62 1.15
C PHE A 165 -9.30 14.24 2.52
N ARG A 166 -9.56 15.55 2.59
CA ARG A 166 -10.01 16.20 3.82
C ARG A 166 -11.29 15.58 4.37
N GLN A 167 -12.28 15.32 3.51
CA GLN A 167 -13.54 14.67 3.92
C GLN A 167 -13.29 13.28 4.50
N LEU A 168 -12.38 12.50 3.89
CA LEU A 168 -11.97 11.20 4.42
C LEU A 168 -11.35 11.32 5.82
N VAL A 169 -10.45 12.29 6.05
CA VAL A 169 -9.84 12.52 7.36
C VAL A 169 -10.88 12.90 8.42
N GLU A 170 -11.78 13.82 8.08
CA GLU A 170 -12.84 14.30 8.98
C GLU A 170 -13.87 13.21 9.32
N ARG A 171 -14.15 12.32 8.38
CA ARG A 171 -15.12 11.22 8.54
C ARG A 171 -14.51 10.00 9.23
N TYR A 172 -13.27 9.63 8.90
CA TYR A 172 -12.65 8.42 9.42
C TYR A 172 -12.12 8.57 10.85
N GLN A 173 -11.49 9.72 11.16
CA GLN A 173 -10.92 10.03 12.49
C GLN A 173 -10.08 8.89 13.08
N GLY A 174 -9.29 8.24 12.23
CA GLY A 174 -8.42 7.12 12.54
C GLY A 174 -7.11 7.21 11.77
N PRO A 175 -6.12 6.36 12.09
CA PRO A 175 -4.81 6.47 11.47
C PRO A 175 -4.89 6.32 9.95
N ILE A 176 -4.27 7.25 9.23
CA ILE A 176 -4.18 7.24 7.76
C ILE A 176 -2.70 7.32 7.39
N SER A 177 -2.27 6.44 6.50
CA SER A 177 -1.00 6.59 5.80
C SER A 177 -1.30 6.87 4.33
N VAL A 178 -0.88 8.05 3.87
CA VAL A 178 -1.14 8.52 2.52
C VAL A 178 0.15 8.72 1.74
N THR A 179 0.20 8.21 0.51
CA THR A 179 1.24 8.60 -0.44
C THR A 179 0.73 9.72 -1.34
N ILE A 180 1.45 10.83 -1.40
CA ILE A 180 1.13 11.98 -2.25
C ILE A 180 2.17 12.11 -3.35
N HIS A 181 1.70 12.05 -4.58
CA HIS A 181 2.54 12.25 -5.75
C HIS A 181 2.78 13.73 -5.99
N ILE A 182 4.06 14.11 -6.12
CA ILE A 182 4.46 15.46 -6.53
C ILE A 182 5.34 15.33 -7.77
N PRO A 183 4.90 15.88 -8.93
CA PRO A 183 5.76 16.07 -10.08
C PRO A 183 7.00 16.85 -9.66
N PHE A 184 8.21 16.33 -9.85
CA PHE A 184 9.43 16.98 -9.37
C PHE A 184 10.60 16.77 -10.34
N PRO A 185 11.22 17.83 -10.89
CA PRO A 185 12.26 17.68 -11.91
C PRO A 185 13.46 16.87 -11.42
N ALA A 186 14.05 16.07 -12.31
CA ALA A 186 15.26 15.32 -12.00
C ALA A 186 16.42 16.29 -11.68
N HIS A 187 17.18 15.99 -10.62
CA HIS A 187 18.34 16.76 -10.18
C HIS A 187 18.09 18.22 -9.75
N ALA A 188 16.82 18.64 -9.62
CA ALA A 188 16.49 19.94 -9.03
C ALA A 188 16.54 19.88 -7.50
N SER A 189 16.82 21.01 -6.86
CA SER A 189 16.54 21.25 -5.44
C SER A 189 15.30 22.13 -5.32
N LEU A 190 14.53 22.00 -4.24
CA LEU A 190 13.38 22.86 -4.00
C LEU A 190 13.78 24.35 -4.01
N SER A 191 14.93 24.67 -3.42
CA SER A 191 15.51 26.02 -3.38
C SER A 191 15.89 26.60 -4.74
N THR A 192 16.03 25.75 -5.77
CA THR A 192 16.35 26.18 -7.13
C THR A 192 15.12 26.39 -8.00
N LEU A 193 13.93 25.99 -7.54
CA LEU A 193 12.70 26.12 -8.30
C LEU A 193 12.02 27.47 -8.02
N PRO A 194 11.46 28.13 -9.03
CA PRO A 194 10.69 29.36 -8.82
C PRO A 194 9.43 29.06 -8.00
N ALA A 195 8.95 30.03 -7.24
CA ALA A 195 7.75 29.87 -6.41
C ALA A 195 6.49 29.49 -7.20
N SER A 196 6.43 29.86 -8.50
CA SER A 196 5.34 29.52 -9.42
C SER A 196 5.48 28.12 -10.04
N HIS A 197 6.53 27.35 -9.73
CA HIS A 197 6.72 26.02 -10.29
C HIS A 197 5.63 25.06 -9.80
N PRO A 198 5.03 24.21 -10.66
CA PRO A 198 3.95 23.30 -10.26
C PRO A 198 4.27 22.44 -9.04
N SER A 199 5.50 21.96 -8.91
CA SER A 199 5.97 21.20 -7.74
C SER A 199 5.89 21.99 -6.44
N VAL A 200 6.27 23.27 -6.47
CA VAL A 200 6.28 24.15 -5.30
C VAL A 200 4.83 24.50 -4.92
N THR A 201 4.00 24.85 -5.90
CA THR A 201 2.56 25.07 -5.72
C THR A 201 1.87 23.84 -5.12
N ALA A 202 2.17 22.63 -5.61
CA ALA A 202 1.60 21.39 -5.08
C ALA A 202 1.98 21.16 -3.61
N LEU A 203 3.22 21.46 -3.21
CA LEU A 203 3.67 21.38 -1.82
C LEU A 203 3.04 22.44 -0.93
N GLN A 204 2.83 23.65 -1.44
CA GLN A 204 2.11 24.71 -0.72
C GLN A 204 0.65 24.32 -0.49
N HIS A 205 -0.04 23.82 -1.52
CA HIS A 205 -1.41 23.30 -1.40
C HIS A 205 -1.49 22.14 -0.39
N LEU A 206 -0.49 21.26 -0.38
CA LEU A 206 -0.40 20.18 0.60
C LEU A 206 -0.23 20.73 2.02
N HIS A 207 0.64 21.72 2.22
CA HIS A 207 0.81 22.35 3.53
C HIS A 207 -0.51 22.97 4.01
N THR A 208 -1.17 23.77 3.16
CA THR A 208 -2.49 24.37 3.45
C THR A 208 -3.52 23.32 3.80
N LEU A 209 -3.57 22.19 3.08
CA LEU A 209 -4.45 21.07 3.39
C LEU A 209 -4.14 20.48 4.76
N TYR A 210 -2.87 20.18 5.04
CA TYR A 210 -2.45 19.55 6.29
C TYR A 210 -2.74 20.44 7.51
N THR A 211 -2.57 21.76 7.37
CA THR A 211 -2.88 22.72 8.45
C THR A 211 -4.35 23.12 8.51
N SER A 212 -5.19 22.65 7.59
CA SER A 212 -6.61 23.02 7.52
C SER A 212 -7.47 22.44 8.66
N SER A 213 -6.99 21.37 9.31
CA SER A 213 -7.68 20.72 10.42
C SER A 213 -6.68 20.04 11.37
N PRO A 214 -6.88 20.12 12.70
CA PRO A 214 -6.02 19.45 13.67
C PRO A 214 -6.05 17.91 13.53
N LEU A 215 -7.08 17.36 12.88
CA LEU A 215 -7.21 15.92 12.63
C LEU A 215 -6.08 15.39 11.74
N PHE A 216 -5.52 16.21 10.85
CA PHE A 216 -4.36 15.81 10.04
C PHE A 216 -3.14 15.55 10.91
N ALA A 217 -2.78 16.50 11.78
CA ALA A 217 -1.67 16.36 12.73
C ALA A 217 -1.88 15.18 13.69
N GLN A 218 -3.13 14.89 14.03
CA GLN A 218 -3.47 13.78 14.92
C GLN A 218 -3.38 12.42 14.24
N TYR A 219 -3.87 12.28 13.01
CA TYR A 219 -4.13 10.97 12.41
C TYR A 219 -3.37 10.64 11.13
N VAL A 220 -2.86 11.64 10.40
CA VAL A 220 -2.36 11.47 9.02
C VAL A 220 -0.84 11.49 8.95
N ASP A 221 -0.26 10.38 8.50
CA ASP A 221 1.12 10.28 8.04
C ASP A 221 1.18 10.51 6.53
N VAL A 222 2.00 11.47 6.10
CA VAL A 222 2.16 11.84 4.68
C VAL A 222 3.53 11.38 4.18
N HIS A 223 3.52 10.62 3.09
CA HIS A 223 4.72 10.16 2.38
C HIS A 223 4.73 10.78 0.98
N LEU A 224 5.82 11.46 0.59
CA LEU A 224 5.92 12.03 -0.74
C LEU A 224 6.52 11.03 -1.72
N ALA A 225 5.92 10.93 -2.90
CA ALA A 225 6.46 10.25 -4.06
C ALA A 225 6.82 11.29 -5.13
N LEU A 226 8.10 11.60 -5.25
CA LEU A 226 8.61 12.59 -6.20
C LEU A 226 9.00 11.89 -7.51
N SER A 227 8.37 12.29 -8.62
CA SER A 227 8.64 11.71 -9.94
C SER A 227 9.00 12.79 -10.97
N PRO A 228 10.09 12.60 -11.74
CA PRO A 228 10.48 13.54 -12.80
C PRO A 228 9.76 13.32 -14.13
N PHE A 229 8.97 12.25 -14.26
CA PHE A 229 8.36 11.84 -15.53
C PHE A 229 6.98 12.46 -15.78
N ALA A 230 6.41 13.12 -14.77
CA ALA A 230 5.18 13.87 -14.94
C ALA A 230 5.41 15.09 -15.85
N ALA A 231 4.49 15.38 -16.78
CA ALA A 231 4.61 16.54 -17.68
C ALA A 231 4.83 17.87 -16.94
N ALA A 232 4.15 18.04 -15.80
CA ALA A 232 4.29 19.19 -14.90
C ALA A 232 5.70 19.35 -14.29
N ALA A 233 6.48 18.26 -14.17
CA ALA A 233 7.88 18.32 -13.72
C ALA A 233 8.81 18.97 -14.77
N ARG A 234 8.35 19.18 -16.01
CA ARG A 234 9.08 19.89 -17.07
C ARG A 234 8.63 21.35 -17.24
N GLY A 235 7.84 21.88 -16.30
CA GLY A 235 7.31 23.25 -16.35
C GLY A 235 6.23 23.47 -17.43
N ARG A 236 5.65 22.40 -17.96
CA ARG A 236 4.53 22.47 -18.92
C ARG A 236 3.18 22.51 -18.20
N THR A 237 2.19 23.13 -18.82
CA THR A 237 0.86 23.36 -18.24
C THR A 237 0.08 22.06 -18.02
N GLU A 238 -0.85 22.09 -17.07
CA GLU A 238 -1.65 20.93 -16.62
C GLU A 238 -2.47 20.26 -17.74
N ASN A 239 -2.71 20.96 -18.86
CA ASN A 239 -3.56 20.48 -19.96
C ASN A 239 -2.91 19.43 -20.89
N GLU A 240 -1.60 19.13 -20.77
CA GLU A 240 -0.94 18.12 -21.63
C GLU A 240 -1.06 16.67 -21.10
N GLY A 241 -1.84 16.44 -20.03
CA GLY A 241 -1.94 15.14 -19.35
C GLY A 241 -0.65 14.79 -18.61
N GLU A 242 -0.73 13.91 -17.60
CA GLU A 242 0.46 13.61 -16.76
C GLU A 242 1.60 12.90 -17.51
N GLY A 243 1.37 12.44 -18.75
CA GLY A 243 2.32 11.69 -19.56
C GLY A 243 2.48 10.23 -19.11
N GLU A 244 3.09 9.41 -19.97
CA GLU A 244 3.44 8.02 -19.66
C GLU A 244 4.46 8.00 -18.51
N GLY A 245 4.13 7.32 -17.40
CA GLY A 245 5.04 7.15 -16.26
C GLY A 245 4.81 8.05 -15.03
N GLY A 246 3.84 8.96 -15.07
CA GLY A 246 3.50 9.82 -13.91
C GLY A 246 2.77 9.07 -12.78
N ARG A 247 2.02 8.01 -13.09
CA ARG A 247 1.09 7.35 -12.14
C ARG A 247 1.54 5.96 -11.71
N GLN A 248 2.44 5.87 -10.74
CA GLN A 248 2.94 4.58 -10.24
C GLN A 248 2.09 4.07 -9.05
N PHE A 249 0.80 3.86 -9.29
CA PHE A 249 -0.19 3.59 -8.23
C PHE A 249 0.19 2.43 -7.31
N ASN A 250 0.73 1.32 -7.84
CA ASN A 250 1.12 0.19 -6.99
C ASN A 250 2.36 0.47 -6.14
N VAL A 251 3.32 1.26 -6.64
CA VAL A 251 4.43 1.78 -5.81
C VAL A 251 3.85 2.63 -4.67
N TRP A 252 2.92 3.53 -4.97
CA TRP A 252 2.33 4.42 -3.96
C TRP A 252 1.50 3.67 -2.91
N ARG A 253 0.77 2.62 -3.32
CA ARG A 253 0.08 1.69 -2.40
C ARG A 253 1.08 0.97 -1.50
N ASN A 254 2.17 0.44 -2.06
CA ASN A 254 3.20 -0.23 -1.28
C ASN A 254 3.87 0.74 -0.29
N VAL A 255 4.14 1.99 -0.67
CA VAL A 255 4.71 3.03 0.22
C VAL A 255 3.78 3.32 1.40
N ALA A 256 2.50 3.63 1.14
CA ALA A 256 1.53 3.90 2.19
C ALA A 256 1.39 2.70 3.14
N ARG A 257 1.31 1.49 2.58
CA ARG A 257 1.25 0.28 3.40
C ARG A 257 2.52 0.03 4.20
N LEU A 258 3.70 0.21 3.61
CA LEU A 258 4.98 -0.02 4.29
C LEU A 258 5.10 0.83 5.54
N PHE A 259 4.73 2.10 5.45
CA PHE A 259 4.86 3.08 6.54
C PHE A 259 3.63 3.23 7.43
N ALA A 260 2.52 2.54 7.14
CA ALA A 260 1.38 2.46 8.05
C ALA A 260 1.79 2.00 9.45
N ARG A 261 1.22 2.64 10.48
CA ARG A 261 1.60 2.46 11.89
C ARG A 261 1.00 1.23 12.56
N THR A 262 -0.07 0.65 12.00
CA THR A 262 -0.77 -0.53 12.53
C THR A 262 -0.38 -1.81 11.80
N GLU A 263 -0.67 -2.99 12.40
CA GLU A 263 -0.55 -4.27 11.70
C GLU A 263 -1.63 -4.42 10.62
N PHE A 264 -2.85 -3.97 10.89
CA PHE A 264 -3.99 -4.08 9.97
C PHE A 264 -4.14 -2.81 9.15
N VAL A 265 -4.29 -2.96 7.84
CA VAL A 265 -4.44 -1.84 6.90
C VAL A 265 -5.68 -2.03 6.03
N MET A 266 -6.37 -0.94 5.73
CA MET A 266 -7.44 -0.89 4.75
C MET A 266 -6.91 -0.25 3.47
N ILE A 267 -6.89 -1.01 2.37
CA ILE A 267 -6.49 -0.49 1.06
C ILE A 267 -7.70 0.23 0.45
N LEU A 268 -7.71 1.57 0.52
CA LEU A 268 -8.87 2.39 0.15
C LEU A 268 -8.49 3.46 -0.88
N ASP A 269 -9.28 3.55 -1.95
CA ASP A 269 -9.19 4.66 -2.89
C ASP A 269 -9.85 5.91 -2.26
N VAL A 270 -9.23 7.09 -2.41
CA VAL A 270 -9.65 8.31 -1.68
C VAL A 270 -11.10 8.73 -1.93
N ASP A 271 -11.66 8.34 -3.08
CA ASP A 271 -13.02 8.66 -3.52
C ASP A 271 -14.12 7.86 -2.79
N PHE A 272 -13.76 6.98 -1.86
CA PHE A 272 -14.75 6.20 -1.10
C PHE A 272 -15.03 6.81 0.26
N ALA A 273 -16.32 7.03 0.53
CA ALA A 273 -16.81 7.45 1.82
C ALA A 273 -16.87 6.25 2.79
N VAL A 274 -16.36 6.45 4.00
CA VAL A 274 -16.55 5.53 5.12
C VAL A 274 -17.97 5.71 5.67
N CYS A 275 -18.88 4.79 5.37
CA CYS A 275 -20.30 4.92 5.72
C CYS A 275 -20.65 4.31 7.08
N THR A 276 -19.95 3.26 7.49
CA THR A 276 -20.18 2.57 8.77
C THR A 276 -18.87 2.39 9.54
N ASP A 277 -18.97 2.12 10.85
CA ASP A 277 -17.79 1.92 11.71
C ASP A 277 -17.22 0.49 11.62
N TRP A 278 -16.75 0.10 10.44
CA TRP A 278 -16.04 -1.17 10.25
C TRP A 278 -14.73 -1.22 11.03
N ARG A 279 -14.11 -0.06 11.32
CA ARG A 279 -12.87 0.03 12.09
C ARG A 279 -13.11 -0.41 13.53
N GLY A 280 -14.14 0.13 14.19
CA GLY A 280 -14.57 -0.27 15.52
C GLY A 280 -14.91 -1.76 15.57
N ALA A 281 -15.71 -2.25 14.61
CA ALA A 281 -16.08 -3.67 14.55
C ALA A 281 -14.87 -4.61 14.45
N VAL A 282 -13.86 -4.27 13.64
CA VAL A 282 -12.63 -5.06 13.50
C VAL A 282 -11.77 -4.98 14.77
N ARG A 283 -11.61 -3.79 15.36
CA ARG A 283 -10.88 -3.62 16.63
C ARG A 283 -11.50 -4.47 17.74
N ASP A 284 -12.81 -4.40 17.88
CA ASP A 284 -13.56 -5.14 18.90
C ASP A 284 -13.44 -6.65 18.67
N ALA A 285 -13.52 -7.12 17.43
CA ALA A 285 -13.33 -8.53 17.09
C ALA A 285 -11.93 -9.03 17.44
N ILE A 286 -10.90 -8.24 17.14
CA ILE A 286 -9.49 -8.52 17.46
C ILE A 286 -9.29 -8.64 18.98
N VAL A 287 -9.91 -7.75 19.75
CA VAL A 287 -9.84 -7.76 21.23
C VAL A 287 -10.59 -8.97 21.79
N ARG A 288 -11.83 -9.20 21.36
CA ARG A 288 -12.66 -10.32 21.85
C ARG A 288 -12.01 -11.68 21.58
N ALA A 289 -11.47 -11.87 20.38
CA ALA A 289 -10.78 -13.12 20.02
C ALA A 289 -9.52 -13.37 20.85
N GLY A 290 -8.87 -12.32 21.37
CA GLY A 290 -7.72 -12.47 22.27
C GLY A 290 -8.08 -12.91 23.69
N VAL A 291 -9.33 -12.77 24.11
CA VAL A 291 -9.83 -13.13 25.45
C VAL A 291 -10.47 -14.52 25.48
N ALA A 292 -11.04 -14.98 24.37
CA ALA A 292 -11.66 -16.30 24.28
C ALA A 292 -10.59 -17.41 24.22
N ASN A 293 -10.54 -18.27 25.25
CA ASN A 293 -9.84 -19.54 25.17
C ASN A 293 -10.46 -20.37 24.04
N VAL A 294 -9.64 -20.71 23.05
CA VAL A 294 -10.02 -21.38 21.80
C VAL A 294 -10.81 -22.66 22.09
N SER A 295 -12.14 -22.61 21.98
CA SER A 295 -12.94 -23.78 21.66
C SER A 295 -13.05 -23.87 20.15
N THR A 296 -12.37 -24.86 19.57
CA THR A 296 -12.52 -25.26 18.17
C THR A 296 -13.90 -25.88 18.00
N ALA A 297 -14.93 -25.07 17.82
CA ALA A 297 -16.15 -25.52 17.17
C ALA A 297 -15.92 -25.42 15.66
N GLN A 298 -15.85 -26.57 14.98
CA GLN A 298 -16.08 -26.64 13.54
C GLN A 298 -17.53 -26.24 13.32
N ASP A 299 -17.78 -24.95 13.10
CA ASP A 299 -19.08 -24.51 12.64
C ASP A 299 -19.09 -24.64 11.12
N GLU A 300 -19.76 -25.67 10.62
CA GLU A 300 -20.10 -25.85 9.20
C GLU A 300 -21.22 -24.87 8.75
N GLY A 301 -21.26 -23.68 9.37
CA GLY A 301 -22.10 -22.58 8.98
C GLY A 301 -21.51 -21.86 7.76
N ILE A 302 -22.34 -21.65 6.73
CA ILE A 302 -21.95 -20.88 5.54
C ILE A 302 -21.57 -19.42 5.92
N THR A 303 -22.03 -18.94 7.09
CA THR A 303 -21.76 -17.62 7.71
C THR A 303 -21.04 -17.79 9.05
N MET A 304 -20.06 -16.94 9.36
CA MET A 304 -19.27 -16.94 10.60
C MET A 304 -19.33 -15.58 11.32
N ASP A 305 -19.02 -15.54 12.62
CA ASP A 305 -18.85 -14.30 13.37
C ASP A 305 -17.48 -13.65 13.05
N LEU A 306 -17.46 -12.32 12.86
CA LEU A 306 -16.24 -11.54 12.72
C LEU A 306 -15.26 -11.75 13.89
N ALA A 307 -15.77 -11.93 15.11
CA ALA A 307 -14.98 -12.16 16.32
C ALA A 307 -14.57 -13.62 16.52
N SER A 308 -14.85 -14.51 15.55
CA SER A 308 -14.37 -15.90 15.62
C SER A 308 -12.85 -15.95 15.71
N GLY A 309 -12.34 -16.72 16.68
CA GLY A 309 -10.89 -16.87 16.91
C GLY A 309 -10.15 -17.37 15.66
N GLU A 310 -10.78 -18.25 14.87
CA GLU A 310 -10.22 -18.73 13.61
C GLU A 310 -10.03 -17.60 12.58
N LEU A 311 -11.06 -16.77 12.35
CA LEU A 311 -10.98 -15.70 11.36
C LEU A 311 -9.94 -14.64 11.77
N VAL A 312 -9.94 -14.23 13.04
CA VAL A 312 -8.96 -13.27 13.57
C VAL A 312 -7.55 -13.82 13.48
N GLN A 313 -7.34 -15.10 13.78
CA GLN A 313 -6.04 -15.74 13.64
C GLN A 313 -5.59 -15.78 12.17
N ARG A 314 -6.48 -16.17 11.25
CA ARG A 314 -6.19 -16.12 9.81
C ARG A 314 -5.86 -14.70 9.34
N LEU A 315 -6.54 -13.69 9.85
CA LEU A 315 -6.25 -12.28 9.54
C LEU A 315 -4.85 -11.88 10.04
N ARG A 316 -4.50 -12.21 11.29
CA ARG A 316 -3.17 -11.97 11.87
C ARG A 316 -2.06 -12.66 11.09
N ASP A 317 -2.28 -13.90 10.67
CA ASP A 317 -1.32 -14.69 9.89
C ASP A 317 -1.17 -14.21 8.45
N GLY A 318 -2.01 -13.27 8.00
CA GLY A 318 -2.03 -12.80 6.62
C GLY A 318 -2.63 -13.82 5.64
N ASN A 319 -3.57 -14.64 6.12
CA ASN A 319 -4.31 -15.65 5.35
C ASN A 319 -5.80 -15.29 5.17
N ALA A 320 -6.25 -14.14 5.68
CA ALA A 320 -7.58 -13.61 5.46
C ALA A 320 -7.54 -12.12 5.07
N ALA A 321 -8.50 -11.72 4.25
CA ALA A 321 -8.80 -10.34 3.89
C ALA A 321 -10.28 -10.08 4.19
N LEU A 322 -10.58 -9.05 4.98
CA LEU A 322 -11.96 -8.64 5.23
C LEU A 322 -12.39 -7.66 4.15
N VAL A 323 -13.38 -8.03 3.34
CA VAL A 323 -13.95 -7.19 2.29
C VAL A 323 -15.01 -6.28 2.89
N VAL A 324 -14.89 -4.99 2.62
CA VAL A 324 -15.97 -4.02 2.84
C VAL A 324 -16.69 -3.79 1.50
N PRO A 325 -17.93 -4.28 1.32
CA PRO A 325 -18.74 -4.06 0.12
C PRO A 325 -18.79 -2.60 -0.33
N ALA A 326 -18.80 -2.39 -1.64
CA ALA A 326 -18.79 -1.06 -2.24
C ALA A 326 -20.06 -0.82 -3.06
N PHE A 327 -20.61 0.38 -2.93
CA PHE A 327 -21.82 0.81 -3.62
C PHE A 327 -21.61 2.16 -4.31
N GLU A 328 -22.50 2.50 -5.22
CA GLU A 328 -22.57 3.80 -5.88
C GLU A 328 -24.01 4.24 -6.10
N TYR A 329 -24.22 5.55 -6.20
CA TYR A 329 -25.50 6.09 -6.61
C TYR A 329 -25.70 5.86 -8.11
N VAL A 330 -26.92 5.47 -8.49
CA VAL A 330 -27.29 5.27 -9.89
C VAL A 330 -27.28 6.61 -10.64
N ASN A 331 -27.79 7.66 -10.00
CA ASN A 331 -27.66 9.03 -10.47
C ASN A 331 -26.44 9.70 -9.80
N LEU A 332 -25.49 10.15 -10.63
CA LEU A 332 -24.21 10.70 -10.15
C LEU A 332 -24.40 11.95 -9.27
N ASP A 333 -25.41 12.79 -9.56
CA ASP A 333 -25.64 14.02 -8.80
C ASP A 333 -25.99 13.73 -7.32
N ASP A 334 -26.70 12.62 -7.08
CA ASP A 334 -27.08 12.20 -5.72
C ASP A 334 -25.87 11.67 -4.93
N GLY A 335 -24.84 11.21 -5.63
CA GLY A 335 -23.61 10.65 -5.07
C GLY A 335 -22.48 11.67 -4.81
N VAL A 336 -22.70 12.97 -5.02
CA VAL A 336 -21.65 13.99 -4.82
C VAL A 336 -21.46 14.36 -3.35
N ASP A 337 -22.55 14.45 -2.57
CA ASP A 337 -22.50 14.90 -1.18
C ASP A 337 -22.49 13.74 -0.19
N GLN A 338 -21.32 13.41 0.36
CA GLN A 338 -21.19 12.31 1.33
C GLN A 338 -22.09 12.45 2.57
N ARG A 339 -22.58 13.66 2.89
CA ARG A 339 -23.47 13.89 4.05
C ARG A 339 -24.85 13.25 3.89
N SER A 340 -25.29 13.01 2.67
CA SER A 340 -26.58 12.35 2.38
C SER A 340 -26.48 10.82 2.39
N PHE A 341 -25.26 10.28 2.49
CA PHE A 341 -25.04 8.84 2.36
C PHE A 341 -25.62 8.08 3.56
N PRO A 342 -26.22 6.90 3.37
CA PRO A 342 -26.68 6.07 4.46
C PRO A 342 -25.53 5.72 5.41
N ALA A 343 -25.80 5.77 6.71
CA ALA A 343 -24.83 5.50 7.77
C ALA A 343 -24.97 4.09 8.39
N ASP A 344 -25.93 3.31 7.90
CA ASP A 344 -26.26 1.97 8.38
C ASP A 344 -26.83 1.11 7.24
N LYS A 345 -26.75 -0.22 7.41
CA LYS A 345 -27.19 -1.17 6.38
C LYS A 345 -28.70 -1.14 6.15
N GLU A 346 -29.51 -0.85 7.17
CA GLU A 346 -30.96 -0.80 6.99
C GLU A 346 -31.34 0.32 6.00
N SER A 347 -30.77 1.51 6.22
CA SER A 347 -30.92 2.68 5.36
C SER A 347 -30.36 2.44 3.96
N LEU A 348 -29.21 1.76 3.83
CA LEU A 348 -28.68 1.33 2.54
C LEU A 348 -29.66 0.41 1.80
N LEU A 349 -30.19 -0.62 2.47
CA LEU A 349 -31.10 -1.60 1.85
C LEU A 349 -32.41 -0.98 1.40
N LYS A 350 -32.89 0.08 2.07
CA LYS A 350 -34.06 0.86 1.59
C LYS A 350 -33.77 1.51 0.24
N LEU A 351 -32.55 2.01 0.03
CA LEU A 351 -32.13 2.67 -1.20
C LEU A 351 -31.81 1.69 -2.33
N THR A 352 -31.26 0.51 -2.02
CA THR A 352 -30.99 -0.54 -3.02
C THR A 352 -32.26 -1.26 -3.48
N ARG A 353 -33.25 -1.41 -2.60
CA ARG A 353 -34.54 -2.07 -2.88
C ARG A 353 -35.62 -1.12 -3.40
N ALA A 354 -35.32 0.17 -3.53
CA ALA A 354 -36.22 1.13 -4.15
C ALA A 354 -36.53 0.74 -5.61
N SER A 355 -37.65 1.22 -6.15
CA SER A 355 -38.04 0.99 -7.55
C SER A 355 -38.32 2.34 -8.23
N PRO A 356 -37.41 2.84 -9.09
CA PRO A 356 -36.09 2.26 -9.43
C PRO A 356 -35.08 2.34 -8.27
N PRO A 357 -34.01 1.50 -8.26
CA PRO A 357 -32.95 1.57 -7.26
C PRO A 357 -32.24 2.93 -7.27
N VAL A 358 -31.97 3.47 -6.09
CA VAL A 358 -31.21 4.73 -5.91
C VAL A 358 -29.71 4.45 -5.79
N ILE A 359 -29.37 3.37 -5.09
CA ILE A 359 -28.00 2.88 -4.91
C ILE A 359 -27.89 1.48 -5.49
N THR A 360 -26.75 1.18 -6.12
CA THR A 360 -26.43 -0.16 -6.65
C THR A 360 -25.03 -0.59 -6.24
N ALA A 361 -24.69 -1.85 -6.47
CA ALA A 361 -23.33 -2.35 -6.30
C ALA A 361 -22.35 -1.54 -7.16
N PHE A 362 -21.18 -1.21 -6.60
CA PHE A 362 -20.19 -0.41 -7.30
C PHE A 362 -19.76 -1.07 -8.61
N HIS A 363 -19.81 -0.30 -9.71
CA HIS A 363 -19.57 -0.78 -11.07
C HIS A 363 -20.45 -1.99 -11.46
N ALA A 364 -21.74 -1.98 -11.13
CA ALA A 364 -22.68 -3.08 -11.44
C ALA A 364 -22.70 -3.46 -12.94
N SER A 365 -22.43 -2.51 -13.84
CA SER A 365 -22.31 -2.75 -15.30
C SER A 365 -21.08 -3.58 -15.69
N TRP A 366 -20.05 -3.63 -14.84
CA TRP A 366 -18.85 -4.46 -14.99
C TRP A 366 -18.81 -5.54 -13.89
N ALA A 367 -19.72 -6.51 -14.00
CA ALA A 367 -19.92 -7.55 -12.99
C ALA A 367 -18.64 -8.23 -12.47
N PRO A 368 -17.64 -8.61 -13.29
CA PRO A 368 -16.42 -9.22 -12.76
C PRO A 368 -15.74 -8.38 -11.68
N GLY A 369 -15.72 -7.05 -11.79
CA GLY A 369 -15.04 -6.19 -10.81
C GLY A 369 -15.42 -6.45 -9.35
N HIS A 370 -16.71 -6.74 -9.08
CA HIS A 370 -17.22 -6.80 -7.71
C HIS A 370 -18.21 -7.95 -7.43
N ASN A 371 -18.64 -8.76 -8.41
CA ASN A 371 -19.67 -9.78 -8.18
C ASN A 371 -19.26 -10.89 -7.21
N SER A 372 -17.96 -11.17 -7.05
CA SER A 372 -17.47 -12.14 -6.06
C SER A 372 -17.80 -11.76 -4.61
N THR A 373 -18.22 -10.51 -4.36
CA THR A 373 -18.80 -10.08 -3.08
C THR A 373 -20.12 -10.79 -2.77
N ASP A 374 -20.84 -11.30 -3.78
CA ASP A 374 -22.17 -11.91 -3.64
C ASP A 374 -23.16 -10.94 -2.97
N TYR A 375 -23.47 -9.83 -3.66
CA TYR A 375 -24.44 -8.83 -3.19
C TYR A 375 -25.83 -9.39 -2.89
N PRO A 376 -26.39 -10.35 -3.65
CA PRO A 376 -27.66 -10.99 -3.26
C PRO A 376 -27.60 -11.62 -1.87
N ARG A 377 -26.48 -12.26 -1.54
CA ARG A 377 -26.26 -12.80 -0.20
C ARG A 377 -26.06 -11.70 0.85
N TYR A 378 -25.30 -10.65 0.53
CA TYR A 378 -25.18 -9.48 1.41
C TYR A 378 -26.56 -8.92 1.76
N ASP A 379 -27.43 -8.74 0.77
CA ASP A 379 -28.77 -8.19 0.93
C ASP A 379 -29.69 -9.11 1.75
N ALA A 380 -29.52 -10.42 1.64
CA ALA A 380 -30.32 -11.41 2.37
C ALA A 380 -29.98 -11.51 3.86
N ILE A 381 -28.74 -11.16 4.25
CA ILE A 381 -28.31 -11.18 5.66
C ILE A 381 -28.89 -9.96 6.40
N ALA A 382 -29.52 -10.19 7.54
CA ALA A 382 -30.16 -9.13 8.33
C ALA A 382 -29.13 -8.08 8.84
N PRO A 383 -29.50 -6.78 8.87
CA PRO A 383 -28.68 -5.74 9.50
C PRO A 383 -28.39 -6.04 10.97
N GLY A 384 -27.18 -5.71 11.42
CA GLY A 384 -26.72 -5.89 12.80
C GLY A 384 -26.42 -7.33 13.19
N SER A 385 -26.32 -8.24 12.22
CA SER A 385 -26.06 -9.67 12.46
C SER A 385 -24.63 -9.96 12.96
N GLY A 386 -23.67 -9.08 12.67
CA GLY A 386 -22.24 -9.32 12.85
C GLY A 386 -21.67 -10.38 11.89
N ALA A 387 -22.47 -10.83 10.92
CA ALA A 387 -22.12 -11.97 10.08
C ALA A 387 -21.04 -11.61 9.07
N VAL A 388 -20.18 -12.59 8.83
CA VAL A 388 -19.12 -12.57 7.83
C VAL A 388 -19.26 -13.82 6.98
N TYR A 389 -18.99 -13.71 5.68
CA TYR A 389 -19.02 -14.87 4.81
C TYR A 389 -17.88 -14.86 3.80
N ARG A 390 -17.38 -16.05 3.46
CA ARG A 390 -16.32 -16.19 2.48
C ARG A 390 -16.85 -15.91 1.07
N ALA A 391 -16.12 -15.12 0.29
CA ALA A 391 -16.31 -15.00 -1.14
C ALA A 391 -15.89 -16.32 -1.81
N SER A 392 -16.87 -17.13 -2.23
CA SER A 392 -16.65 -18.50 -2.71
C SER A 392 -16.28 -18.57 -4.19
N GLN A 393 -16.70 -17.60 -4.99
CA GLN A 393 -16.49 -17.55 -6.43
C GLN A 393 -15.47 -16.47 -6.78
N TYR A 394 -14.21 -16.69 -6.39
CA TYR A 394 -13.13 -15.78 -6.77
C TYR A 394 -12.90 -15.80 -8.28
N GLN A 395 -12.58 -14.64 -8.84
CA GLN A 395 -12.14 -14.51 -10.22
C GLN A 395 -11.12 -13.39 -10.36
N SER A 396 -10.20 -13.51 -11.33
CA SER A 396 -9.02 -12.64 -11.41
C SER A 396 -9.31 -11.14 -11.60
N ALA A 397 -10.49 -10.72 -12.07
CA ALA A 397 -10.81 -9.29 -12.15
C ALA A 397 -11.45 -8.72 -10.86
N TYR A 398 -11.56 -9.50 -9.79
CA TYR A 398 -12.20 -9.07 -8.55
C TYR A 398 -11.34 -8.03 -7.83
N GLU A 399 -11.91 -6.84 -7.62
CA GLU A 399 -11.23 -5.64 -7.13
C GLU A 399 -11.89 -5.02 -5.87
N PRO A 400 -12.16 -5.80 -4.80
CA PRO A 400 -12.79 -5.28 -3.59
C PRO A 400 -11.89 -4.32 -2.80
N TYR A 401 -12.49 -3.64 -1.82
CA TYR A 401 -11.75 -2.91 -0.79
C TYR A 401 -11.59 -3.81 0.44
N VAL A 402 -10.34 -3.95 0.89
CA VAL A 402 -9.97 -4.99 1.85
C VAL A 402 -9.18 -4.47 3.03
N ILE A 403 -9.52 -4.98 4.21
CA ILE A 403 -8.74 -4.89 5.43
C ILE A 403 -7.89 -6.14 5.53
N VAL A 404 -6.57 -5.97 5.63
CA VAL A 404 -5.59 -7.05 5.62
C VAL A 404 -4.50 -6.81 6.67
N SER A 405 -3.83 -7.88 7.10
CA SER A 405 -2.54 -7.73 7.79
C SER A 405 -1.47 -7.24 6.81
N LYS A 406 -0.52 -6.42 7.29
CA LYS A 406 0.67 -6.02 6.53
C LYS A 406 1.57 -7.18 6.10
N ARG A 407 1.28 -8.42 6.50
CA ARG A 407 2.03 -9.63 6.13
C ARG A 407 1.66 -10.22 4.76
N VAL A 408 0.56 -9.78 4.14
CA VAL A 408 0.13 -10.28 2.81
C VAL A 408 1.14 -9.95 1.70
N SER A 409 0.99 -10.49 0.50
CA SER A 409 1.87 -10.13 -0.64
C SER A 409 1.81 -8.63 -0.98
N TRP A 410 2.89 -8.08 -1.53
CA TRP A 410 2.94 -6.69 -2.01
C TRP A 410 2.30 -6.57 -3.40
N CYS A 411 1.90 -5.35 -3.78
CA CYS A 411 1.40 -5.11 -5.13
C CYS A 411 2.55 -5.08 -6.14
N ASP A 412 2.37 -5.66 -7.32
CA ASP A 412 3.37 -5.62 -8.40
C ASP A 412 3.54 -4.19 -8.94
N GLU A 413 4.76 -3.67 -8.82
CA GLU A 413 5.12 -2.27 -9.10
C GLU A 413 5.22 -1.94 -10.59
N ARG A 414 5.19 -2.95 -11.47
CA ARG A 414 5.17 -2.76 -12.93
C ARG A 414 3.86 -2.14 -13.41
N PHE A 415 2.79 -2.28 -12.65
CA PHE A 415 1.48 -1.69 -12.98
C PHE A 415 1.48 -0.18 -12.71
N THR A 416 1.55 0.58 -13.79
CA THR A 416 1.43 2.04 -13.81
C THR A 416 0.13 2.47 -14.47
N GLY A 417 -0.45 3.59 -14.05
CA GLY A 417 -1.67 4.12 -14.64
C GLY A 417 -2.92 3.29 -14.34
N TYR A 418 -4.00 3.61 -15.04
CA TYR A 418 -5.32 3.03 -14.82
C TYR A 418 -5.46 1.60 -15.37
N GLY A 419 -6.31 0.82 -14.69
CA GLY A 419 -6.74 -0.53 -15.09
C GLY A 419 -5.86 -1.65 -14.57
N ALA A 420 -6.49 -2.74 -14.11
CA ALA A 420 -5.89 -3.99 -13.64
C ALA A 420 -4.83 -3.91 -12.52
N ASN A 421 -4.42 -2.71 -12.08
CA ASN A 421 -3.41 -2.53 -11.04
C ASN A 421 -3.85 -3.10 -9.67
N LYS A 422 -5.11 -2.85 -9.28
CA LYS A 422 -5.70 -3.36 -8.03
C LYS A 422 -6.03 -4.84 -8.16
N ALA A 423 -6.59 -5.28 -9.29
CA ALA A 423 -6.85 -6.69 -9.58
C ALA A 423 -5.58 -7.53 -9.47
N ALA A 424 -4.47 -7.07 -10.07
CA ALA A 424 -3.19 -7.77 -10.00
C ALA A 424 -2.69 -7.91 -8.54
N CYS A 425 -2.81 -6.84 -7.76
CA CYS A 425 -2.43 -6.87 -6.35
C CYS A 425 -3.26 -7.88 -5.55
N LEU A 426 -4.58 -7.89 -5.73
CA LEU A 426 -5.49 -8.79 -5.02
C LEU A 426 -5.45 -10.23 -5.54
N PHE A 427 -5.17 -10.43 -6.82
CA PHE A 427 -4.93 -11.74 -7.43
C PHE A 427 -3.71 -12.40 -6.81
N GLU A 428 -2.60 -11.68 -6.68
CA GLU A 428 -1.43 -12.23 -6.02
C GLU A 428 -1.69 -12.57 -4.54
N MET A 429 -2.42 -11.70 -3.83
CA MET A 429 -2.84 -12.00 -2.45
C MET A 429 -3.64 -13.30 -2.40
N TYR A 430 -4.60 -13.48 -3.32
CA TYR A 430 -5.39 -14.72 -3.39
C TYR A 430 -4.52 -15.95 -3.62
N LEU A 431 -3.59 -15.92 -4.60
CA LEU A 431 -2.65 -17.01 -4.86
C LEU A 431 -1.74 -17.31 -3.65
N SER A 432 -1.43 -16.30 -2.84
CA SER A 432 -0.64 -16.44 -1.61
C SER A 432 -1.37 -17.16 -0.46
N GLY A 433 -2.60 -17.62 -0.69
CA GLY A 433 -3.41 -18.37 0.28
C GLY A 433 -4.39 -17.51 1.06
N VAL A 434 -4.52 -16.23 0.73
CA VAL A 434 -5.47 -15.31 1.37
C VAL A 434 -6.90 -15.62 0.92
N SER A 435 -7.80 -15.85 1.87
CA SER A 435 -9.23 -15.95 1.62
C SER A 435 -9.95 -14.63 1.90
N PHE A 436 -10.94 -14.30 1.08
CA PHE A 436 -11.69 -13.04 1.17
C PHE A 436 -13.00 -13.27 1.92
N TYR A 437 -13.29 -12.43 2.90
CA TYR A 437 -14.42 -12.55 3.82
C TYR A 437 -15.21 -11.26 3.85
N VAL A 438 -16.44 -11.27 3.37
CA VAL A 438 -17.30 -10.09 3.26
C VAL A 438 -17.93 -9.76 4.60
N LEU A 439 -17.77 -8.50 5.03
CA LEU A 439 -18.43 -7.96 6.22
C LEU A 439 -19.88 -7.62 5.88
N ALA A 440 -20.84 -8.38 6.42
CA ALA A 440 -22.23 -8.26 6.00
C ALA A 440 -22.95 -7.01 6.52
N ASP A 441 -22.42 -6.29 7.50
CA ASP A 441 -23.05 -5.08 8.07
C ASP A 441 -22.36 -3.77 7.69
N HIS A 442 -21.25 -3.87 6.95
CA HIS A 442 -20.42 -2.73 6.63
C HIS A 442 -20.35 -2.49 5.14
N PHE A 443 -20.16 -1.23 4.75
CA PHE A 443 -20.07 -0.86 3.35
C PHE A 443 -19.37 0.50 3.18
N LEU A 444 -18.97 0.74 1.94
CA LEU A 444 -18.44 2.01 1.44
C LEU A 444 -19.33 2.49 0.30
N ILE A 445 -19.33 3.80 0.07
CA ILE A 445 -19.98 4.40 -1.10
C ILE A 445 -18.94 5.21 -1.87
N HIS A 446 -18.84 4.97 -3.18
CA HIS A 446 -18.07 5.81 -4.09
C HIS A 446 -18.73 7.19 -4.18
N GLN A 447 -17.97 8.23 -3.87
CA GLN A 447 -18.39 9.60 -4.11
C GLN A 447 -18.28 9.90 -5.61
N SER A 448 -19.40 10.25 -6.22
CA SER A 448 -19.46 10.57 -7.63
C SER A 448 -18.57 11.77 -7.95
N HIS A 449 -17.78 11.62 -9.00
CA HIS A 449 -16.90 12.66 -9.52
C HIS A 449 -16.70 12.46 -11.02
N THR A 450 -16.26 13.51 -11.71
CA THR A 450 -15.93 13.42 -13.14
C THR A 450 -14.68 12.55 -13.34
N TYR A 451 -14.67 11.78 -14.42
CA TYR A 451 -13.57 10.90 -14.77
C TYR A 451 -12.75 11.49 -15.94
N GLU A 452 -11.42 11.41 -15.84
CA GLU A 452 -10.51 11.74 -16.95
C GLU A 452 -10.39 10.55 -17.90
N GLU A 453 -11.25 10.45 -18.92
CA GLU A 453 -11.34 9.25 -19.78
C GLU A 453 -10.26 9.15 -20.87
N GLU A 454 -9.68 10.24 -21.39
CA GLU A 454 -8.70 10.13 -22.48
C GLU A 454 -7.41 9.42 -22.04
N ALA A 455 -6.85 9.77 -20.88
CA ALA A 455 -5.63 9.17 -20.35
C ALA A 455 -5.80 7.68 -19.99
N ARG A 456 -7.03 7.29 -19.62
CA ARG A 456 -7.36 5.92 -19.20
C ARG A 456 -7.23 4.90 -20.33
N ARG A 457 -7.43 5.29 -21.59
CA ARG A 457 -7.51 4.35 -22.70
C ARG A 457 -6.20 3.63 -23.00
N GLU A 458 -5.10 4.38 -23.12
CA GLU A 458 -3.79 3.81 -23.43
C GLU A 458 -3.19 3.05 -22.24
N GLU A 459 -3.33 3.59 -21.03
CA GLU A 459 -2.87 2.91 -19.80
C GLU A 459 -3.59 1.57 -19.60
N ARG A 460 -4.92 1.52 -19.81
CA ARG A 460 -5.70 0.27 -19.75
C ARG A 460 -5.25 -0.74 -20.81
N LYS A 461 -4.82 -0.28 -21.99
CA LYS A 461 -4.34 -1.16 -23.07
C LYS A 461 -3.00 -1.80 -22.71
N TYR A 462 -2.07 -1.02 -22.16
CA TYR A 462 -0.79 -1.53 -21.64
C TYR A 462 -1.04 -2.54 -20.51
N ASN A 463 -1.80 -2.14 -19.48
CA ASN A 463 -2.06 -2.98 -18.30
C ASN A 463 -2.84 -4.25 -18.63
N ARG A 464 -3.67 -4.27 -19.68
CA ARG A 464 -4.35 -5.50 -20.12
C ARG A 464 -3.37 -6.58 -20.56
N ARG A 465 -2.30 -6.20 -21.28
CA ARG A 465 -1.26 -7.15 -21.73
C ARG A 465 -0.42 -7.60 -20.54
N LEU A 466 0.09 -6.64 -19.78
CA LEU A 466 0.86 -6.92 -18.56
C LEU A 466 0.09 -7.83 -17.60
N TYR A 467 -1.22 -7.65 -17.46
CA TYR A 467 -2.03 -8.48 -16.58
C TYR A 467 -2.20 -9.93 -17.07
N ALA A 468 -2.23 -10.14 -18.39
CA ALA A 468 -2.25 -11.50 -18.92
C ALA A 468 -0.96 -12.24 -18.54
N ASP A 469 0.19 -11.63 -18.80
CA ASP A 469 1.51 -12.19 -18.52
C ASP A 469 1.72 -12.38 -17.00
N PHE A 470 1.36 -11.37 -16.21
CA PHE A 470 1.44 -11.40 -14.75
C PHE A 470 0.71 -12.59 -14.14
N LYS A 471 -0.49 -12.92 -14.65
CA LYS A 471 -1.25 -14.07 -14.12
C LYS A 471 -0.52 -15.38 -14.36
N GLU A 472 0.12 -15.56 -15.51
CA GLU A 472 0.92 -16.74 -15.81
C GLU A 472 2.14 -16.83 -14.89
N GLU A 473 2.89 -15.73 -14.78
CA GLU A 473 4.08 -15.61 -13.94
C GLU A 473 3.78 -15.87 -12.46
N ALA A 474 2.74 -15.22 -11.93
CA ALA A 474 2.32 -15.37 -10.55
C ALA A 474 1.86 -16.80 -10.27
N CYS A 475 1.07 -17.39 -11.17
CA CYS A 475 0.64 -18.78 -11.02
C CYS A 475 1.81 -19.76 -10.94
N LEU A 476 2.74 -19.68 -11.90
CA LEU A 476 3.93 -20.54 -11.91
C LEU A 476 4.77 -20.35 -10.63
N ARG A 477 4.99 -19.09 -10.22
CA ARG A 477 5.75 -18.78 -9.01
C ARG A 477 5.13 -19.38 -7.75
N TYR A 478 3.83 -19.21 -7.52
CA TYR A 478 3.18 -19.70 -6.29
C TYR A 478 2.98 -21.22 -6.31
N ILE A 479 2.58 -21.81 -7.44
CA ILE A 479 2.33 -23.25 -7.49
C ILE A 479 3.63 -24.05 -7.31
N GLU A 480 4.73 -23.60 -7.93
CA GLU A 480 6.03 -24.23 -7.77
C GLU A 480 6.57 -24.04 -6.36
N ARG A 481 6.43 -22.84 -5.79
CA ARG A 481 6.82 -22.56 -4.41
C ARG A 481 6.13 -23.51 -3.44
N TYR A 482 4.81 -23.64 -3.53
CA TYR A 482 4.07 -24.52 -2.61
C TYR A 482 4.34 -26.00 -2.85
N ALA A 483 4.61 -26.41 -4.09
CA ALA A 483 5.05 -27.78 -4.38
C ALA A 483 6.38 -28.08 -3.67
N ARG A 484 7.36 -27.17 -3.77
CA ARG A 484 8.68 -27.31 -3.15
C ARG A 484 8.64 -27.24 -1.62
N GLU A 485 7.76 -26.40 -1.06
CA GLU A 485 7.56 -26.25 0.38
C GLU A 485 6.67 -27.36 0.99
N GLY A 486 6.10 -28.25 0.17
CA GLY A 486 5.16 -29.29 0.63
C GLY A 486 3.81 -28.75 1.10
N THR A 487 3.49 -27.49 0.80
CA THR A 487 2.25 -26.82 1.23
C THR A 487 1.16 -26.81 0.16
N LEU A 488 1.44 -27.32 -1.06
CA LEU A 488 0.51 -27.28 -2.18
C LEU A 488 -0.84 -27.95 -1.87
N HIS A 489 -0.83 -29.10 -1.20
CA HIS A 489 -2.04 -29.86 -0.86
C HIS A 489 -2.68 -29.47 0.49
N THR A 490 -2.17 -28.42 1.13
CA THR A 490 -2.75 -27.86 2.37
C THR A 490 -3.76 -26.76 2.03
N PRO A 491 -4.57 -26.28 2.99
CA PRO A 491 -5.48 -25.16 2.77
C PRO A 491 -4.82 -23.90 2.18
N ARG A 492 -3.53 -23.69 2.45
CA ARG A 492 -2.75 -22.56 1.90
C ARG A 492 -2.60 -22.63 0.38
N GLY A 493 -2.57 -23.83 -0.19
CA GLY A 493 -2.40 -24.05 -1.62
C GLY A 493 -3.69 -24.04 -2.42
N TYR A 494 -4.87 -24.17 -1.81
CA TYR A 494 -6.13 -24.39 -2.54
C TYR A 494 -6.45 -23.31 -3.57
N ASN A 495 -6.22 -22.04 -3.22
CA ASN A 495 -6.45 -20.91 -4.12
C ASN A 495 -5.58 -21.00 -5.39
N VAL A 496 -4.29 -21.33 -5.25
CA VAL A 496 -3.40 -21.46 -6.42
C VAL A 496 -3.76 -22.69 -7.26
N GLN A 497 -4.21 -23.79 -6.65
CA GLN A 497 -4.68 -24.95 -7.40
C GLN A 497 -5.91 -24.63 -8.25
N GLU A 498 -6.83 -23.83 -7.71
CA GLU A 498 -8.07 -23.46 -8.39
C GLU A 498 -7.81 -22.50 -9.56
N GLU A 499 -7.07 -21.42 -9.31
CA GLU A 499 -6.85 -20.38 -10.32
C GLU A 499 -5.92 -20.83 -11.43
N CYS A 500 -4.82 -21.52 -11.12
CA CYS A 500 -3.81 -21.83 -12.12
C CYS A 500 -4.24 -22.90 -13.13
N LYS A 501 -5.27 -23.70 -12.80
CA LYS A 501 -5.94 -24.58 -13.76
C LYS A 501 -6.77 -23.83 -14.81
N LYS A 502 -7.24 -22.62 -14.47
CA LYS A 502 -8.05 -21.76 -15.37
C LYS A 502 -7.17 -21.08 -16.44
N ILE A 503 -5.85 -21.03 -16.24
CA ILE A 503 -4.89 -20.39 -17.15
C ILE A 503 -4.35 -21.42 -18.15
N LYS A 504 -4.76 -21.32 -19.43
CA LYS A 504 -4.47 -22.32 -20.47
C LYS A 504 -2.98 -22.67 -20.63
N SER A 505 -2.11 -21.65 -20.62
CA SER A 505 -0.65 -21.78 -20.76
C SER A 505 0.00 -22.49 -19.57
N VAL A 506 -0.57 -22.36 -18.37
CA VAL A 506 -0.02 -22.92 -17.12
C VAL A 506 -0.69 -24.24 -16.74
N ALA A 507 -1.92 -24.50 -17.22
CA ALA A 507 -2.76 -25.62 -16.80
C ALA A 507 -2.07 -26.99 -16.86
N ARG A 508 -1.27 -27.25 -17.91
CA ARG A 508 -0.51 -28.51 -18.05
C ARG A 508 0.54 -28.68 -16.95
N ILE A 509 1.34 -27.63 -16.69
CA ILE A 509 2.38 -27.65 -15.65
C ILE A 509 1.72 -27.75 -14.28
N ALA A 510 0.63 -27.02 -14.07
CA ALA A 510 -0.12 -27.08 -12.84
C ALA A 510 -0.67 -28.48 -12.57
N GLY A 511 -1.27 -29.13 -13.57
CA GLY A 511 -1.71 -30.53 -13.45
C GLY A 511 -0.58 -31.47 -13.03
N GLN A 512 0.57 -31.38 -13.71
CA GLN A 512 1.74 -32.21 -13.40
C GLN A 512 2.27 -32.04 -11.97
N LEU A 513 2.22 -30.82 -11.42
CA LEU A 513 2.64 -30.58 -10.03
C LEU A 513 1.62 -31.08 -9.02
N LEU A 514 0.33 -31.07 -9.35
CA LEU A 514 -0.75 -31.53 -8.48
C LEU A 514 -0.84 -33.06 -8.41
N ASP A 515 -0.42 -33.76 -9.46
CA ASP A 515 -0.41 -35.22 -9.51
C ASP A 515 0.81 -35.83 -8.78
N ARG A 516 1.83 -35.02 -8.46
CA ARG A 516 3.00 -35.42 -7.65
C ARG A 516 2.60 -35.53 -6.18
N ARG A 517 1.78 -36.52 -5.84
CA ARG A 517 1.67 -36.99 -4.45
C ARG A 517 2.86 -37.91 -4.18
N THR A 518 3.86 -37.41 -3.48
CA THR A 518 4.89 -38.23 -2.82
C THR A 518 4.56 -38.35 -1.35
#